data_AF-A0A517PTI1-F1
#
_entry.id   AF-A0A517PTI1-F1
#
_cell.length_a   1.000
_cell.length_b   1.000
_cell.length_c   1.000
_cell.angle_alpha   90.00
_cell.angle_beta   90.00
_cell.angle_gamma   90.00
#
_symmetry.space_group_name_H-M   'P 1'
#
loop_
_entity.id
_entity.type
_entity.pdbx_description
1 polymer ?
#
loop_
_entity_poly.entity_id
_entity_poly.type
_entity_poly.pdbx_seq_one_letter_code
_entity_poly.pdbx_strand_id
1 'polypeptide(L)'
;MPDCYIALGGNQGNVRETFDRALQRLDAHPDIVVGKLSQWIETTPVGSQTEAIFLNGAAQLSVELSPEALLTELQTIETELGRVREVRWGARTLDLDLLLFNQLILENNKLTIPHPACWYRRFVLDPLVEIAADVIHPVKQTTIGKLQQRLLQRPFVFSLAGLPQDEALALIQELQTRFPAVEFSRWESNEQHADPSLVAWFGEENTTTAFESLPLLPRLDASEMRRNTEQIVWLLQSALDFR
;
A
#
# COMPACT_ATOMS: atom_id res chain seq x y z
N MET A 1 2.19 -25.21 7.23
CA MET A 1 1.44 -24.19 6.49
C MET A 1 2.25 -22.90 6.46
N PRO A 2 2.63 -22.33 5.30
CA PRO A 2 3.19 -20.99 5.21
C PRO A 2 2.28 -19.92 5.82
N ASP A 3 2.89 -18.92 6.45
CA ASP A 3 2.20 -17.71 6.91
C ASP A 3 1.94 -16.76 5.73
N CYS A 4 0.76 -16.19 5.72
CA CYS A 4 0.27 -15.23 4.75
C CYS A 4 -0.39 -14.06 5.50
N TYR A 5 -0.32 -12.86 4.94
CA TYR A 5 -0.98 -11.69 5.49
C TYR A 5 -1.87 -11.06 4.43
N ILE A 6 -3.10 -10.76 4.80
CA ILE A 6 -4.08 -10.11 3.93
C ILE A 6 -4.54 -8.78 4.55
N ALA A 7 -4.91 -7.81 3.72
CA ALA A 7 -5.68 -6.65 4.14
C ALA A 7 -7.17 -6.87 3.83
N LEU A 8 -8.03 -6.30 4.68
CA LEU A 8 -9.47 -6.21 4.48
C LEU A 8 -9.84 -4.74 4.38
N GLY A 9 -10.64 -4.37 3.38
CA GLY A 9 -11.12 -2.99 3.18
C GLY A 9 -12.57 -2.94 2.71
N GLY A 10 -13.36 -2.01 3.24
CA GLY A 10 -14.75 -1.83 2.81
C GLY A 10 -15.38 -0.56 3.36
N ASN A 11 -16.35 0.00 2.64
CA ASN A 11 -17.04 1.25 3.03
C ASN A 11 -18.54 1.26 2.68
N GLN A 12 -19.10 0.12 2.28
CA GLN A 12 -20.50 0.01 1.84
C GLN A 12 -21.25 -1.08 2.61
N GLY A 13 -22.45 -0.74 3.08
CA GLY A 13 -23.32 -1.67 3.83
C GLY A 13 -22.81 -1.94 5.23
N ASN A 14 -23.11 -3.12 5.78
CA ASN A 14 -22.62 -3.54 7.09
C ASN A 14 -21.22 -4.15 6.96
N VAL A 15 -20.20 -3.29 6.84
CA VAL A 15 -18.82 -3.70 6.55
C VAL A 15 -18.26 -4.66 7.61
N ARG A 16 -18.54 -4.44 8.90
CA ARG A 16 -18.08 -5.33 9.98
C ARG A 16 -18.64 -6.74 9.85
N GLU A 17 -19.95 -6.86 9.63
CA GLU A 17 -20.58 -8.16 9.41
C GLU A 17 -20.05 -8.84 8.14
N THR A 18 -19.79 -8.06 7.08
CA THR A 18 -19.15 -8.57 5.86
C THR A 18 -17.75 -9.12 6.14
N PHE A 19 -16.94 -8.43 6.94
CA PHE A 19 -15.60 -8.89 7.33
C PHE A 19 -15.67 -10.17 8.16
N ASP A 20 -16.56 -10.22 9.15
CA ASP A 20 -16.76 -11.42 9.98
C ASP A 20 -17.15 -12.64 9.13
N ARG A 21 -18.05 -12.45 8.16
CA ARG A 21 -18.44 -13.51 7.21
C ARG A 21 -17.29 -13.93 6.30
N ALA A 22 -16.47 -12.99 5.84
CA ALA A 22 -15.29 -13.30 5.02
C ALA A 22 -14.29 -14.15 5.80
N LEU A 23 -13.98 -13.78 7.03
CA LEU A 23 -13.07 -14.53 7.91
C LEU A 23 -13.63 -15.92 8.24
N GLN A 24 -14.93 -16.05 8.53
CA GLN A 24 -15.57 -17.35 8.75
C GLN A 24 -15.48 -18.26 7.51
N ARG A 25 -15.63 -17.70 6.31
CA ARG A 25 -15.51 -18.46 5.06
C ARG A 25 -14.07 -18.91 4.81
N LEU A 26 -13.09 -18.06 5.08
CA LEU A 26 -11.68 -18.44 5.04
C LEU A 26 -11.37 -19.57 6.02
N ASP A 27 -11.80 -19.46 7.27
CA ASP A 27 -11.53 -20.46 8.31
C ASP A 27 -12.28 -21.78 8.10
N ALA A 28 -13.37 -21.76 7.33
CA ALA A 28 -14.11 -22.96 6.93
C ALA A 28 -13.44 -23.72 5.77
N HIS A 29 -12.47 -23.12 5.08
CA HIS A 29 -11.74 -23.78 3.99
C HIS A 29 -10.69 -24.74 4.60
N PRO A 30 -10.63 -26.03 4.19
CA PRO A 30 -9.77 -27.04 4.83
C PRO A 30 -8.27 -26.70 4.81
N ASP A 31 -7.84 -25.94 3.79
CA ASP A 31 -6.44 -25.56 3.58
C ASP A 31 -6.07 -24.16 4.11
N ILE A 32 -6.97 -23.51 4.88
CA ILE A 32 -6.76 -22.16 5.41
C ILE A 32 -7.12 -22.15 6.91
N VAL A 33 -6.26 -21.55 7.72
CA VAL A 33 -6.52 -21.27 9.13
C VAL A 33 -6.37 -19.78 9.36
N VAL A 34 -7.40 -19.13 9.92
CA VAL A 34 -7.34 -17.72 10.30
C VAL A 34 -6.63 -17.62 11.66
N GLY A 35 -5.53 -16.88 11.67
CA GLY A 35 -4.71 -16.66 12.86
C GLY A 35 -5.04 -15.34 13.55
N LYS A 36 -4.04 -14.47 13.66
CA LYS A 36 -4.19 -13.15 14.29
C LYS A 36 -5.05 -12.23 13.44
N LEU A 37 -5.81 -11.37 14.11
CA LEU A 37 -6.61 -10.30 13.52
C LEU A 37 -6.22 -8.97 14.15
N SER A 38 -6.06 -7.93 13.36
CA SER A 38 -5.89 -6.56 13.86
C SER A 38 -7.21 -5.97 14.35
N GLN A 39 -7.15 -4.82 15.00
CA GLN A 39 -8.32 -3.96 15.14
C GLN A 39 -8.79 -3.45 13.78
N TRP A 40 -10.08 -3.14 13.73
CA TRP A 40 -10.68 -2.40 12.63
C TRP A 40 -10.42 -0.91 12.82
N ILE A 41 -9.82 -0.28 11.81
CA ILE A 41 -9.58 1.16 11.82
C ILE A 41 -10.43 1.86 10.77
N GLU A 42 -10.91 3.04 11.12
CA GLU A 42 -11.56 3.95 10.18
C GLU A 42 -10.51 4.82 9.51
N THR A 43 -10.58 4.93 8.18
CA THR A 43 -9.67 5.77 7.39
C THR A 43 -10.43 6.59 6.38
N THR A 44 -9.86 7.74 6.03
CA THR A 44 -10.39 8.55 4.93
C THR A 44 -10.17 7.82 3.60
N PRO A 45 -11.10 7.97 2.63
CA PRO A 45 -10.92 7.38 1.31
C PRO A 45 -9.74 8.03 0.59
N VAL A 46 -8.96 7.21 -0.12
CA VAL A 46 -7.91 7.71 -1.01
C VAL A 46 -8.51 8.05 -2.37
N GLY A 47 -8.24 9.27 -2.83
CA GLY A 47 -8.78 9.83 -4.06
C GLY A 47 -10.23 10.30 -3.97
N SER A 48 -10.79 10.67 -5.12
CA SER A 48 -12.04 11.46 -5.20
C SER A 48 -13.30 10.64 -5.50
N GLN A 49 -13.21 9.31 -5.49
CA GLN A 49 -14.30 8.45 -5.96
C GLN A 49 -15.39 8.24 -4.92
N THR A 50 -15.12 8.55 -3.66
CA THR A 50 -16.07 8.44 -2.55
C THR A 50 -15.63 9.31 -1.38
N GLU A 51 -16.59 9.78 -0.61
CA GLU A 51 -16.36 10.47 0.68
C GLU A 51 -16.66 9.57 1.87
N ALA A 52 -17.15 8.33 1.62
CA ALA A 52 -17.49 7.40 2.68
C ALA A 52 -16.23 6.82 3.33
N ILE A 53 -16.20 6.86 4.66
CA ILE A 53 -15.14 6.30 5.50
C ILE A 53 -14.98 4.80 5.23
N PHE A 54 -13.73 4.36 5.09
CA PHE A 54 -13.39 2.95 4.98
C PHE A 54 -13.14 2.36 6.36
N LEU A 55 -13.60 1.13 6.56
CA LEU A 55 -13.07 0.24 7.57
C LEU A 55 -11.93 -0.58 6.94
N ASN A 56 -10.77 -0.59 7.59
CA ASN A 56 -9.63 -1.39 7.19
C ASN A 56 -9.13 -2.28 8.33
N GLY A 57 -8.54 -3.41 7.99
CA GLY A 57 -7.87 -4.30 8.94
C GLY A 57 -6.91 -5.26 8.24
N ALA A 58 -6.25 -6.09 9.03
CA ALA A 58 -5.32 -7.10 8.56
C ALA A 58 -5.56 -8.44 9.28
N ALA A 59 -5.36 -9.54 8.56
CA ALA A 59 -5.41 -10.88 9.11
C ALA A 59 -4.16 -11.68 8.73
N GLN A 60 -3.65 -12.47 9.68
CA GLN A 60 -2.68 -13.52 9.42
C GLN A 60 -3.46 -14.79 9.05
N LEU A 61 -3.04 -15.46 7.98
CA LEU A 61 -3.52 -16.77 7.58
C LEU A 61 -2.35 -17.76 7.62
N SER A 62 -2.62 -18.99 8.02
CA SER A 62 -1.76 -20.13 7.72
C SER A 62 -2.43 -20.92 6.61
N VAL A 63 -1.76 -21.11 5.47
CA VAL A 63 -2.38 -21.66 4.25
C VAL A 63 -1.60 -22.85 3.69
N GLU A 64 -2.27 -23.84 3.08
CA GLU A 64 -1.63 -24.89 2.27
C GLU A 64 -1.81 -24.67 0.76
N LEU A 65 -2.71 -23.76 0.38
CA LEU A 65 -2.95 -23.34 -0.99
C LEU A 65 -1.71 -22.69 -1.63
N SER A 66 -1.59 -22.80 -2.96
CA SER A 66 -0.67 -21.97 -3.71
C SER A 66 -1.11 -20.49 -3.65
N PRO A 67 -0.20 -19.52 -3.87
CA PRO A 67 -0.56 -18.10 -3.88
C PRO A 67 -1.69 -17.75 -4.87
N GLU A 68 -1.71 -18.39 -6.05
CA GLU A 68 -2.74 -18.20 -7.06
C GLU A 68 -4.08 -18.82 -6.66
N ALA A 69 -4.05 -19.98 -6.00
CA ALA A 69 -5.26 -20.62 -5.47
C ALA A 69 -5.85 -19.78 -4.33
N LEU A 70 -5.00 -19.26 -3.42
CA LEU A 70 -5.43 -18.35 -2.38
C LEU A 70 -6.03 -17.06 -2.96
N LEU A 71 -5.38 -16.44 -3.95
CA LEU A 71 -5.93 -15.26 -4.62
C LEU A 71 -7.31 -15.55 -5.23
N THR A 72 -7.49 -16.72 -5.84
CA THR A 72 -8.77 -17.13 -6.42
C THR A 72 -9.85 -17.28 -5.35
N GLU A 73 -9.50 -17.85 -4.19
CA GLU A 73 -10.43 -17.99 -3.06
C GLU A 73 -10.83 -16.61 -2.50
N LEU A 74 -9.87 -15.70 -2.29
CA LEU A 74 -10.15 -14.33 -1.84
C LEU A 74 -11.12 -13.62 -2.80
N GLN A 75 -10.88 -13.69 -4.10
CA GLN A 75 -11.76 -13.10 -5.13
C GLN A 75 -13.15 -13.74 -5.17
N THR A 76 -13.24 -15.04 -4.89
CA THR A 76 -14.51 -15.76 -4.82
C THR A 76 -15.33 -15.26 -3.62
N ILE A 77 -14.71 -15.15 -2.44
CA ILE A 77 -15.34 -14.61 -1.23
C ILE A 77 -15.83 -13.18 -1.45
N GLU A 78 -15.01 -12.32 -2.06
CA GLU A 78 -15.42 -10.96 -2.42
C GLU A 78 -16.69 -10.92 -3.28
N THR A 79 -16.72 -11.76 -4.32
CA THR A 79 -17.85 -11.81 -5.27
C THR A 79 -19.12 -12.29 -4.57
N GLU A 80 -19.02 -13.32 -3.73
CA GLU A 80 -20.15 -13.85 -2.97
C GLU A 80 -20.67 -12.90 -1.88
N LEU A 81 -19.80 -12.06 -1.32
CA LEU A 81 -20.14 -11.03 -0.35
C LEU A 81 -20.49 -9.68 -0.98
N GLY A 82 -20.83 -9.69 -2.26
CA GLY A 82 -21.48 -8.57 -2.94
C GLY A 82 -20.53 -7.51 -3.49
N ARG A 83 -19.25 -7.84 -3.70
CA ARG A 83 -18.33 -6.94 -4.39
C ARG A 83 -18.75 -6.81 -5.87
N VAL A 84 -19.25 -5.64 -6.25
CA VAL A 84 -19.53 -5.29 -7.65
C VAL A 84 -18.43 -4.35 -8.16
N ARG A 85 -17.68 -4.76 -9.18
CA ARG A 85 -16.59 -3.96 -9.76
C ARG A 85 -17.12 -3.00 -10.83
N GLU A 86 -17.85 -1.97 -10.42
CA GLU A 86 -18.38 -0.94 -11.34
C GLU A 86 -17.37 0.19 -11.63
N VAL A 87 -16.67 0.69 -10.60
CA VAL A 87 -15.75 1.84 -10.73
C VAL A 87 -14.41 1.50 -10.08
N ARG A 88 -13.32 1.76 -10.80
CA ARG A 88 -11.95 1.62 -10.25
C ARG A 88 -11.81 2.57 -9.05
N TRP A 89 -11.59 1.98 -7.88
CA TRP A 89 -11.47 2.66 -6.57
C TRP A 89 -12.77 3.25 -6.00
N GLY A 90 -13.93 2.80 -6.49
CA GLY A 90 -15.22 3.16 -5.90
C GLY A 90 -15.51 2.52 -4.55
N ALA A 91 -16.74 2.76 -4.09
CA ALA A 91 -17.29 2.11 -2.91
C ALA A 91 -17.31 0.57 -3.09
N ARG A 92 -17.05 -0.15 -2.01
CA ARG A 92 -17.01 -1.62 -2.02
C ARG A 92 -17.47 -2.18 -0.68
N THR A 93 -18.17 -3.31 -0.73
CA THR A 93 -18.56 -4.06 0.46
C THR A 93 -17.37 -4.74 1.10
N LEU A 94 -16.46 -5.28 0.29
CA LEU A 94 -15.25 -5.99 0.69
C LEU A 94 -14.16 -5.91 -0.39
N ASP A 95 -12.91 -5.83 0.06
CA ASP A 95 -11.66 -5.94 -0.68
C ASP A 95 -10.71 -6.78 0.16
N LEU A 96 -10.16 -7.84 -0.41
CA LEU A 96 -9.22 -8.77 0.21
C LEU A 96 -7.91 -8.76 -0.59
N ASP A 97 -6.92 -8.02 -0.10
CA ASP A 97 -5.63 -7.91 -0.75
C ASP A 97 -4.62 -8.88 -0.13
N LEU A 98 -4.02 -9.75 -0.95
CA LEU A 98 -2.90 -10.61 -0.53
C LEU A 98 -1.62 -9.78 -0.41
N LEU A 99 -1.17 -9.50 0.81
CA LEU A 99 -0.03 -8.60 1.08
C LEU A 99 1.32 -9.32 1.05
N LEU A 100 1.44 -10.41 1.80
CA LEU A 100 2.68 -11.17 2.01
C LEU A 100 2.35 -12.65 2.00
N PHE A 101 3.26 -13.46 1.45
CA PHE A 101 3.17 -14.92 1.49
C PHE A 101 4.55 -15.47 1.87
N ASN A 102 4.78 -15.67 3.16
CA ASN A 102 6.09 -15.99 3.72
C ASN A 102 7.17 -15.03 3.16
N GLN A 103 8.33 -15.54 2.74
CA GLN A 103 9.39 -14.79 2.08
C GLN A 103 9.28 -14.79 0.54
N LEU A 104 8.12 -15.17 -0.03
CA LEU A 104 7.95 -15.27 -1.47
C LEU A 104 8.07 -13.89 -2.14
N ILE A 105 8.84 -13.84 -3.21
CA ILE A 105 8.83 -12.76 -4.19
C ILE A 105 8.31 -13.35 -5.49
N LEU A 106 7.14 -12.90 -5.92
CA LEU A 106 6.46 -13.36 -7.13
C LEU A 106 6.01 -12.14 -7.93
N GLU A 107 6.30 -12.13 -9.21
CA GLU A 107 5.80 -11.11 -10.14
C GLU A 107 5.40 -11.80 -11.44
N ASN A 108 4.11 -11.75 -11.76
CA ASN A 108 3.56 -12.22 -13.03
C ASN A 108 2.33 -11.38 -13.39
N ASN A 109 1.77 -11.64 -14.57
CA ASN A 109 0.63 -10.86 -15.11
C ASN A 109 -0.66 -10.91 -14.28
N LYS A 110 -0.76 -11.80 -13.28
CA LYS A 110 -1.95 -12.01 -12.46
C LYS A 110 -1.74 -11.66 -10.99
N LEU A 111 -0.52 -11.81 -10.47
CA LEU A 111 -0.22 -11.73 -9.05
C LEU A 111 1.19 -11.19 -8.81
N THR A 112 1.27 -10.20 -7.93
CA THR A 112 2.52 -9.64 -7.41
C THR A 112 2.54 -9.80 -5.89
N ILE A 113 3.57 -10.47 -5.36
CA ILE A 113 3.81 -10.67 -3.94
C ILE A 113 5.26 -10.28 -3.64
N PRO A 114 5.51 -9.45 -2.60
CA PRO A 114 4.54 -8.71 -1.79
C PRO A 114 3.66 -7.78 -2.62
N HIS A 115 2.47 -7.45 -2.10
CA HIS A 115 1.61 -6.48 -2.76
C HIS A 115 2.39 -5.16 -2.97
N PRO A 116 2.46 -4.61 -4.19
CA PRO A 116 3.40 -3.54 -4.54
C PRO A 116 3.22 -2.26 -3.72
N ALA A 117 2.00 -2.04 -3.21
CA ALA A 117 1.65 -0.87 -2.41
C ALA A 117 1.57 -1.10 -0.90
N CYS A 118 1.83 -2.32 -0.38
CA CYS A 118 1.64 -2.60 1.04
C CYS A 118 2.64 -1.89 1.97
N TRP A 119 3.76 -1.39 1.43
CA TRP A 119 4.86 -0.82 2.21
C TRP A 119 4.80 0.70 2.38
N TYR A 120 3.86 1.40 1.70
CA TYR A 120 3.73 2.86 1.78
C TYR A 120 2.29 3.34 2.06
N ARG A 121 1.36 2.43 2.34
CA ARG A 121 -0.05 2.76 2.63
C ARG A 121 -0.33 2.59 4.11
N ARG A 122 -0.70 3.67 4.80
CA ARG A 122 -0.95 3.63 6.25
C ARG A 122 -2.20 2.85 6.63
N PHE A 123 -3.26 2.91 5.83
CA PHE A 123 -4.45 2.08 6.05
C PHE A 123 -4.18 0.57 5.93
N VAL A 124 -3.05 0.17 5.33
CA VAL A 124 -2.56 -1.22 5.32
C VAL A 124 -1.56 -1.47 6.46
N LEU A 125 -0.57 -0.59 6.61
CA LEU A 125 0.52 -0.76 7.58
C LEU A 125 0.05 -0.65 9.03
N ASP A 126 -0.83 0.30 9.34
CA ASP A 126 -1.30 0.52 10.71
C ASP A 126 -1.97 -0.72 11.32
N PRO A 127 -2.92 -1.40 10.66
CA PRO A 127 -3.45 -2.66 11.15
C PRO A 127 -2.43 -3.81 11.05
N LEU A 128 -1.61 -3.86 9.98
CA LEU A 128 -0.66 -4.96 9.79
C LEU A 128 0.43 -4.99 10.89
N VAL A 129 0.90 -3.84 11.37
CA VAL A 129 1.90 -3.77 12.44
C VAL A 129 1.39 -4.40 13.73
N GLU A 130 0.09 -4.33 14.04
CA GLU A 130 -0.48 -4.94 15.24
C GLU A 130 -0.24 -6.46 15.31
N ILE A 131 -0.25 -7.12 14.15
CA ILE A 131 -0.14 -8.58 14.06
C ILE A 131 1.22 -9.08 13.54
N ALA A 132 1.96 -8.22 12.84
CA ALA A 132 3.11 -8.58 12.01
C ALA A 132 4.29 -7.58 12.09
N ALA A 133 4.42 -6.80 13.17
CA ALA A 133 5.47 -5.77 13.33
C ALA A 133 6.89 -6.25 12.97
N ASP A 134 7.24 -7.48 13.35
CA ASP A 134 8.58 -8.05 13.19
C ASP A 134 8.78 -8.81 11.86
N VAL A 135 7.73 -8.97 11.06
CA VAL A 135 7.81 -9.64 9.75
C VAL A 135 8.68 -8.82 8.81
N ILE A 136 9.63 -9.48 8.14
CA ILE A 136 10.53 -8.84 7.18
C ILE A 136 9.86 -8.80 5.82
N HIS A 137 9.65 -7.60 5.28
CA HIS A 137 9.20 -7.45 3.90
C HIS A 137 10.30 -7.92 2.94
N PRO A 138 10.09 -8.94 2.09
CA PRO A 138 11.18 -9.60 1.37
C PRO A 138 11.87 -8.70 0.34
N VAL A 139 11.13 -7.78 -0.32
CA VAL A 139 11.72 -6.81 -1.26
C VAL A 139 12.40 -5.63 -0.56
N LYS A 140 11.81 -5.09 0.53
CA LYS A 140 12.33 -3.91 1.25
C LYS A 140 13.37 -4.25 2.32
N GLN A 141 13.54 -5.53 2.64
CA GLN A 141 14.54 -6.07 3.56
C GLN A 141 14.54 -5.38 4.94
N THR A 142 13.35 -5.00 5.40
CA THR A 142 13.14 -4.36 6.71
C THR A 142 11.81 -4.84 7.29
N THR A 143 11.60 -4.61 8.58
CA THR A 143 10.38 -5.07 9.25
C THR A 143 9.18 -4.19 8.90
N ILE A 144 7.97 -4.74 8.94
CA ILE A 144 6.73 -3.96 8.74
C ILE A 144 6.66 -2.78 9.73
N GLY A 145 7.05 -2.98 10.99
CA GLY A 145 7.12 -1.92 11.98
C GLY A 145 8.04 -0.76 11.56
N LYS A 146 9.20 -1.06 10.97
CA LYS A 146 10.11 -0.03 10.44
C LYS A 146 9.54 0.70 9.23
N LEU A 147 8.79 0.00 8.36
CA LEU A 147 8.10 0.64 7.22
C LEU A 147 7.07 1.66 7.72
N GLN A 148 6.24 1.29 8.68
CA GLN A 148 5.26 2.21 9.30
C GLN A 148 5.97 3.40 9.96
N GLN A 149 6.99 3.15 10.78
CA GLN A 149 7.72 4.21 11.49
C GLN A 149 8.26 5.28 10.54
N ARG A 150 8.73 4.91 9.35
CA ARG A 150 9.19 5.88 8.34
C ARG A 150 8.08 6.82 7.88
N LEU A 151 6.84 6.33 7.75
CA LEU A 151 5.69 7.17 7.37
C LEU A 151 5.19 8.03 8.53
N LEU A 152 5.52 7.69 9.77
CA LEU A 152 5.18 8.46 10.98
C LEU A 152 6.20 9.55 11.32
N GLN A 153 7.41 9.52 10.74
CA GLN A 153 8.44 10.54 10.96
C GLN A 153 7.95 11.92 10.50
N ARG A 154 8.31 12.96 11.28
CA ARG A 154 7.99 14.36 11.00
C ARG A 154 9.27 15.22 11.09
N PRO A 155 9.49 16.15 10.15
CA PRO A 155 8.67 16.42 8.95
C PRO A 155 8.58 15.21 8.02
N PHE A 156 7.44 15.04 7.34
CA PHE A 156 7.33 13.98 6.33
C PHE A 156 8.04 14.48 5.08
N VAL A 157 9.10 13.78 4.65
CA VAL A 157 9.95 14.23 3.54
C VAL A 157 9.64 13.39 2.30
N PHE A 158 9.21 14.04 1.23
CA PHE A 158 8.90 13.41 -0.06
C PHE A 158 9.83 13.94 -1.15
N SER A 159 10.74 13.09 -1.62
CA SER A 159 11.72 13.47 -2.65
C SER A 159 11.31 12.98 -4.03
N LEU A 160 11.48 13.84 -5.04
CA LEU A 160 11.20 13.55 -6.44
C LEU A 160 12.51 13.25 -7.17
N ALA A 161 12.57 12.11 -7.86
CA ALA A 161 13.70 11.66 -8.65
C ALA A 161 13.30 11.43 -10.12
N GLY A 162 14.24 11.53 -11.05
CA GLY A 162 13.99 11.20 -12.45
C GLY A 162 13.07 12.18 -13.18
N LEU A 163 13.12 13.46 -12.82
CA LEU A 163 12.44 14.58 -13.50
C LEU A 163 13.45 15.67 -13.90
N PRO A 164 13.20 16.41 -14.99
CA PRO A 164 13.87 17.67 -15.28
C PRO A 164 13.67 18.69 -14.16
N GLN A 165 14.62 19.60 -13.98
CA GLN A 165 14.61 20.53 -12.85
C GLN A 165 13.37 21.43 -12.83
N ASP A 166 12.98 21.96 -13.98
CA ASP A 166 11.79 22.81 -14.14
C ASP A 166 10.49 22.04 -13.89
N GLU A 167 10.35 20.83 -14.40
CA GLU A 167 9.20 19.95 -14.12
C GLU A 167 9.10 19.61 -12.62
N ALA A 168 10.23 19.24 -12.00
CA ALA A 168 10.28 18.91 -10.58
C ALA A 168 9.86 20.11 -9.72
N LEU A 169 10.37 21.31 -10.01
CA LEU A 169 10.04 22.52 -9.27
C LEU A 169 8.55 22.90 -9.41
N ALA A 170 7.99 22.78 -10.60
CA ALA A 170 6.57 23.04 -10.84
C ALA A 170 5.68 22.07 -10.06
N LEU A 171 6.00 20.77 -10.09
CA LEU A 171 5.27 19.75 -9.36
C LEU A 171 5.41 19.92 -7.83
N ILE A 172 6.62 20.22 -7.34
CA ILE A 172 6.85 20.55 -5.92
C ILE A 172 5.97 21.72 -5.49
N GLN A 173 5.90 22.79 -6.27
CA GLN A 173 5.08 23.95 -5.95
C GLN A 173 3.58 23.59 -5.87
N GLU A 174 3.09 22.77 -6.80
CA GLU A 174 1.72 22.29 -6.80
C GLU A 174 1.43 21.41 -5.56
N LEU A 175 2.28 20.42 -5.29
CA LEU A 175 2.12 19.51 -4.16
C LEU A 175 2.25 20.22 -2.81
N GLN A 176 3.15 21.20 -2.69
CA GLN A 176 3.32 21.99 -1.47
C GLN A 176 2.05 22.77 -1.12
N THR A 177 1.30 23.23 -2.13
CA THR A 177 0.01 23.91 -1.92
C THR A 177 -1.05 22.97 -1.36
N ARG A 178 -1.04 21.70 -1.80
CA ARG A 178 -2.00 20.66 -1.37
C ARG A 178 -1.62 20.02 -0.03
N PHE A 179 -0.31 19.90 0.26
CA PHE A 179 0.23 19.27 1.45
C PHE A 179 1.24 20.21 2.16
N PRO A 180 0.78 21.27 2.83
CA PRO A 180 1.65 22.29 3.42
C PRO A 180 2.55 21.76 4.56
N ALA A 181 2.21 20.61 5.14
CA ALA A 181 2.98 19.96 6.21
C ALA A 181 4.01 18.94 5.71
N VAL A 182 4.07 18.68 4.39
CA VAL A 182 5.07 17.81 3.77
C VAL A 182 6.22 18.66 3.27
N GLU A 183 7.45 18.20 3.54
CA GLU A 183 8.65 18.77 2.97
C GLU A 183 8.94 18.08 1.64
N PHE A 184 8.89 18.84 0.56
CA PHE A 184 9.18 18.35 -0.78
C PHE A 184 10.59 18.74 -1.19
N SER A 185 11.32 17.80 -1.78
CA SER A 185 12.66 18.04 -2.31
C SER A 185 12.89 17.31 -3.62
N ARG A 186 13.94 17.69 -4.34
CA ARG A 186 14.44 16.94 -5.48
C ARG A 186 15.56 16.02 -5.01
N TRP A 187 15.58 14.80 -5.51
CA TRP A 187 16.66 13.85 -5.27
C TRP A 187 17.77 14.01 -6.32
N GLU A 188 18.99 14.27 -5.86
CA GLU A 188 20.19 14.38 -6.70
C GLU A 188 21.30 13.45 -6.22
N SER A 189 21.91 12.64 -7.09
CA SER A 189 22.86 11.60 -6.68
C SER A 189 24.12 12.09 -5.94
N ASN A 190 24.42 13.38 -5.98
CA ASN A 190 25.69 13.96 -5.52
C ASN A 190 25.57 14.74 -4.20
N GLU A 191 24.40 14.81 -3.59
CA GLU A 191 24.17 15.57 -2.35
C GLU A 191 23.97 14.64 -1.14
N GLN A 192 24.40 15.11 0.04
CA GLN A 192 24.02 14.48 1.30
C GLN A 192 22.55 14.80 1.57
N HIS A 193 21.66 13.86 1.21
CA HIS A 193 20.24 13.97 1.49
C HIS A 193 19.94 13.59 2.94
N ALA A 194 19.02 14.32 3.57
CA ALA A 194 18.31 13.83 4.74
C ALA A 194 17.57 12.53 4.37
N ASP A 195 17.51 11.54 5.27
CA ASP A 195 16.81 10.26 5.02
C ASP A 195 15.32 10.52 4.75
N PRO A 196 14.85 10.45 3.49
CA PRO A 196 13.50 10.87 3.17
C PRO A 196 12.49 9.83 3.66
N SER A 197 11.23 10.23 3.86
CA SER A 197 10.15 9.29 4.16
C SER A 197 9.82 8.43 2.93
N LEU A 198 9.76 9.06 1.73
CA LEU A 198 9.56 8.43 0.43
C LEU A 198 10.38 9.10 -0.68
N VAL A 199 10.85 8.31 -1.65
CA VAL A 199 11.46 8.81 -2.90
C VAL A 199 10.68 8.26 -4.08
N ALA A 200 10.03 9.13 -4.85
CA ALA A 200 9.29 8.79 -6.06
C ALA A 200 10.13 9.03 -7.31
N TRP A 201 10.36 7.98 -8.09
CA TRP A 201 11.09 8.06 -9.36
C TRP A 201 10.14 8.12 -10.55
N PHE A 202 10.34 9.09 -11.45
CA PHE A 202 9.39 9.41 -12.53
C PHE A 202 9.87 9.07 -13.95
N GLY A 203 10.96 8.29 -14.09
CA GLY A 203 11.21 7.56 -15.33
C GLY A 203 12.10 8.21 -16.40
N GLU A 204 12.73 9.36 -16.18
CA GLU A 204 13.46 10.02 -17.28
C GLU A 204 14.90 9.54 -17.49
N GLU A 205 15.13 8.91 -18.65
CA GLU A 205 16.44 8.40 -19.12
C GLU A 205 17.52 9.49 -19.30
N ASN A 206 17.13 10.75 -19.54
CA ASN A 206 18.07 11.87 -19.70
C ASN A 206 18.54 12.46 -18.37
N THR A 207 18.11 11.91 -17.23
CA THR A 207 18.59 12.30 -15.91
C THR A 207 19.68 11.34 -15.44
N THR A 208 20.62 11.82 -14.61
CA THR A 208 21.70 11.00 -14.03
C THR A 208 21.21 9.97 -12.99
N THR A 209 19.91 9.89 -12.73
CA THR A 209 19.32 9.12 -11.63
C THR A 209 18.51 7.94 -12.18
N ALA A 210 19.15 6.79 -12.33
CA ALA A 210 18.47 5.52 -12.58
C ALA A 210 17.65 5.07 -11.35
N PHE A 211 16.59 4.29 -11.55
CA PHE A 211 15.79 3.77 -10.44
C PHE A 211 16.63 2.89 -9.50
N GLU A 212 17.53 2.09 -10.06
CA GLU A 212 18.38 1.15 -9.35
C GLU A 212 19.44 1.85 -8.50
N SER A 213 19.80 3.10 -8.83
CA SER A 213 20.78 3.88 -8.06
C SER A 213 20.18 4.59 -6.85
N LEU A 214 18.85 4.62 -6.73
CA LEU A 214 18.16 5.13 -5.53
C LEU A 214 18.30 4.14 -4.35
N PRO A 215 18.26 4.63 -3.09
CA PRO A 215 18.22 3.75 -1.92
C PRO A 215 17.07 2.73 -2.01
N LEU A 216 17.34 1.46 -1.67
CA LEU A 216 16.34 0.38 -1.70
C LEU A 216 15.05 0.73 -0.92
N LEU A 217 15.24 1.46 0.18
CA LEU A 217 14.21 2.14 0.93
C LEU A 217 14.58 3.63 1.01
N PRO A 218 13.68 4.57 0.68
CA PRO A 218 12.25 4.37 0.42
C PRO A 218 11.86 4.60 -1.05
N ARG A 219 12.63 4.06 -2.02
CA ARG A 219 12.32 4.25 -3.44
C ARG A 219 11.02 3.56 -3.87
N LEU A 220 10.21 4.27 -4.65
CA LEU A 220 9.04 3.78 -5.36
C LEU A 220 9.11 4.21 -6.83
N ASP A 221 8.64 3.35 -7.71
CA ASP A 221 8.48 3.68 -9.12
C ASP A 221 7.15 4.40 -9.33
N ALA A 222 7.21 5.66 -9.76
CA ALA A 222 6.10 6.53 -10.09
C ALA A 222 6.17 6.99 -11.56
N SER A 223 6.92 6.29 -12.42
CA SER A 223 7.08 6.62 -13.84
C SER A 223 5.73 6.72 -14.56
N GLU A 224 4.78 5.84 -14.23
CA GLU A 224 3.41 5.89 -14.76
C GLU A 224 2.59 7.11 -14.28
N MET A 225 2.98 7.73 -13.16
CA MET A 225 2.28 8.86 -12.53
C MET A 225 2.79 10.23 -13.01
N ARG A 226 3.88 10.28 -13.78
CA ARG A 226 4.58 11.53 -14.17
C ARG A 226 3.65 12.61 -14.72
N ARG A 227 2.64 12.22 -15.49
CA ARG A 227 1.69 13.14 -16.15
C ARG A 227 0.35 13.26 -15.43
N ASN A 228 0.25 12.74 -14.22
CA ASN A 228 -0.99 12.68 -13.47
C ASN A 228 -0.76 13.07 -12.00
N THR A 229 -0.81 14.38 -11.73
CA THR A 229 -0.61 14.90 -10.36
C THR A 229 -1.63 14.32 -9.38
N GLU A 230 -2.86 13.99 -9.81
CA GLU A 230 -3.85 13.37 -8.93
C GLU A 230 -3.40 12.00 -8.43
N GLN A 231 -2.73 11.19 -9.26
CA GLN A 231 -2.17 9.90 -8.80
C GLN A 231 -1.09 10.09 -7.73
N ILE A 232 -0.28 11.15 -7.84
CA ILE A 232 0.74 11.50 -6.84
C ILE A 232 0.08 11.96 -5.54
N VAL A 233 -0.98 12.76 -5.66
CA VAL A 233 -1.81 13.18 -4.52
C VAL A 233 -2.42 11.98 -3.81
N TRP A 234 -2.94 11.00 -4.55
CA TRP A 234 -3.49 9.76 -4.00
C TRP A 234 -2.44 8.92 -3.30
N LEU A 235 -1.23 8.85 -3.86
CA LEU A 235 -0.09 8.21 -3.20
C LEU A 235 0.22 8.88 -1.86
N LEU A 236 0.34 10.20 -1.84
CA LEU A 236 0.60 10.98 -0.61
C LEU A 236 -0.52 10.83 0.42
N GLN A 237 -1.79 10.92 0.01
CA GLN A 237 -2.94 10.68 0.88
C GLN A 237 -2.84 9.31 1.56
N SER A 238 -2.51 8.27 0.77
CA SER A 238 -2.38 6.90 1.29
C SER A 238 -1.20 6.74 2.28
N ALA A 239 -0.13 7.50 2.11
CA ALA A 239 1.06 7.45 2.96
C ALA A 239 0.93 8.29 4.24
N LEU A 240 0.13 9.35 4.20
CA LEU A 240 -0.02 10.29 5.30
C LEU A 240 -1.19 9.95 6.24
N ASP A 241 -2.24 9.32 5.74
CA ASP A 241 -3.52 8.95 6.37
C ASP A 241 -3.90 9.76 7.63
N PHE A 242 -4.65 10.83 7.43
CA PHE A 242 -5.14 11.67 8.51
C PHE A 242 -6.51 11.14 8.97
N ARG A 243 -6.60 10.73 10.25
CA ARG A 243 -7.87 10.58 10.97
C ARG A 243 -8.48 11.94 11.26
#